data_AF-A0A847DDE2-F1
#
_entry.id   AF-A0A847DDE2-F1
#
_cell.length_a   1.000
_cell.length_b   1.000
_cell.length_c   1.000
_cell.angle_alpha   90.00
_cell.angle_beta   90.00
_cell.angle_gamma   90.00
#
_symmetry.space_group_name_H-M   'P 1'
#
loop_
_entity.id
_entity.type
_entity.pdbx_description
1 polymer ?
#
loop_
_entity_poly.entity_id
_entity_poly.type
_entity_poly.pdbx_seq_one_letter_code
_entity_poly.pdbx_strand_id
1 'polypeptide(L)'
;MSRTSIYLNLRELYCTVDHDIIIDVVGNTSAFSMMGESSGYMITINGHVYLLECGSPVFPYLGYKGIAGIKGIFGTHSHEDHKRWFTDIVLFNFYNPHSKGRIRLISSEPVLEEYRKNSKGALERSLSIDSKRIVDIPYDVMVEECIIGPREKYFINLKDNKNGTFRYCVQDLDGNEIGPDRAKIFFNHRANRPRLLFKDEESSEWVEPASYYPFSATSFYKKERNDFFDDEAGLTVRAIKSSVWHGLPSVAFKFMTKKSSLLYSADTVWKPTLWKELCDTYRPQCFEKISRDKFEESAIIYADINDFIERTWSRERYERAMEAYKGSVVIHDIAPKNSIVHTDYADIANAPFENMVYTHNPDNLTSTRPMLSSGKRIVVDRGKLFESVGGKLFPFDADIYIRHWSRNMVGYKSENGPYKVIERDGLLGIAEIESPEKGIMRVELYEEINGEYFPLLSNSDEYYATRPDGRIEKVKITKNRTSGRVVKSVRGKIR
;
A
#
# COMPACT_ATOMS: atom_id res chain seq x y z
N MET A 1 -23.29 8.02 17.40
CA MET A 1 -22.56 7.68 16.15
C MET A 1 -23.41 8.11 14.96
N SER A 2 -23.35 9.39 14.56
CA SER A 2 -23.94 9.84 13.29
C SER A 2 -22.83 9.85 12.25
N ARG A 3 -22.76 8.80 11.42
CA ARG A 3 -21.96 8.84 10.19
C ARG A 3 -22.70 9.75 9.23
N THR A 4 -22.27 11.00 9.15
CA THR A 4 -22.65 11.91 8.07
C THR A 4 -22.21 11.25 6.77
N SER A 5 -23.17 10.74 6.00
CA SER A 5 -22.94 10.32 4.63
C SER A 5 -22.56 11.57 3.85
N ILE A 6 -21.27 11.71 3.53
CA ILE A 6 -20.81 12.77 2.64
C ILE A 6 -21.17 12.31 1.23
N TYR A 7 -22.43 12.52 0.83
CA TYR A 7 -22.79 12.49 -0.59
C TYR A 7 -22.13 13.69 -1.24
N LEU A 8 -20.83 13.55 -1.52
CA LEU A 8 -20.11 14.52 -2.32
C LEU A 8 -20.70 14.47 -3.73
N ASN A 9 -21.32 15.58 -4.14
CA ASN A 9 -21.74 15.76 -5.51
C ASN A 9 -20.47 15.75 -6.35
N LEU A 10 -20.32 14.76 -7.25
CA LEU A 10 -19.12 14.61 -8.09
C LEU A 10 -18.75 15.93 -8.80
N ARG A 11 -19.73 16.79 -9.11
CA ARG A 11 -19.50 18.12 -9.70
C ARG A 11 -18.84 19.16 -8.78
N GLU A 12 -18.95 19.04 -7.46
CA GLU A 12 -18.29 19.95 -6.50
C GLU A 12 -16.89 19.45 -6.08
N LEU A 13 -16.54 18.18 -6.36
CA LEU A 13 -15.18 17.65 -6.15
C LEU A 13 -14.15 18.26 -7.10
N TYR A 14 -14.57 18.63 -8.30
CA TYR A 14 -13.72 19.20 -9.32
C TYR A 14 -13.59 20.71 -9.09
N CYS A 15 -12.74 21.10 -8.13
CA CYS A 15 -12.13 22.41 -8.21
C CYS A 15 -11.51 22.53 -9.61
N THR A 16 -11.85 23.60 -10.31
CA THR A 16 -11.47 23.98 -11.68
C THR A 16 -9.98 24.34 -11.82
N VAL A 17 -9.12 23.68 -11.03
CA VAL A 17 -7.68 23.85 -11.04
C VAL A 17 -7.10 22.53 -11.51
N ASP A 18 -6.41 22.56 -12.66
CA ASP A 18 -5.64 21.44 -13.22
C ASP A 18 -4.53 21.02 -12.24
N HIS A 19 -4.90 20.24 -11.24
CA HIS A 19 -3.97 19.55 -10.35
C HIS A 19 -3.57 18.22 -10.98
N ASP A 20 -2.30 17.87 -10.85
CA ASP A 20 -1.68 16.81 -11.64
C ASP A 20 -2.05 15.41 -11.11
N ILE A 21 -1.84 15.16 -9.82
CA ILE A 21 -2.29 13.94 -9.14
C ILE A 21 -2.97 14.32 -7.83
N ILE A 22 -4.22 13.92 -7.65
CA ILE A 22 -4.98 14.10 -6.41
C ILE A 22 -5.17 12.73 -5.76
N ILE A 23 -4.99 12.66 -4.45
CA ILE A 23 -5.18 11.44 -3.66
C ILE A 23 -6.11 11.76 -2.50
N ASP A 24 -7.27 11.13 -2.49
CA ASP A 24 -8.15 11.14 -1.32
C ASP A 24 -7.88 9.88 -0.48
N VAL A 25 -7.57 10.08 0.79
CA VAL A 25 -7.27 9.01 1.73
C VAL A 25 -8.58 8.45 2.29
N VAL A 26 -9.04 7.32 1.76
CA VAL A 26 -10.31 6.68 2.17
C VAL A 26 -10.12 5.89 3.47
N GLY A 27 -8.99 5.19 3.57
CA GLY A 27 -8.56 4.50 4.78
C GLY A 27 -7.03 4.43 4.84
N ASN A 28 -6.47 4.55 6.04
CA ASN A 28 -5.03 4.65 6.23
C ASN A 28 -4.47 3.78 7.38
N THR A 29 -5.12 2.66 7.69
CA THR A 29 -4.65 1.82 8.79
C THR A 29 -4.29 0.43 8.31
N SER A 30 -3.30 -0.19 8.95
CA SER A 30 -3.06 -1.62 8.78
C SER A 30 -4.17 -2.48 9.40
N ALA A 31 -4.16 -3.77 9.11
CA ALA A 31 -5.00 -4.78 9.76
C ALA A 31 -4.91 -4.77 11.31
N PHE A 32 -3.87 -4.18 11.89
CA PHE A 32 -3.58 -4.20 13.33
C PHE A 32 -3.99 -2.94 14.08
N SER A 33 -4.52 -1.92 13.41
CA SER A 33 -5.04 -0.73 14.09
C SER A 33 -6.34 -1.04 14.82
N MET A 34 -6.53 -0.44 15.99
CA MET A 34 -7.79 -0.58 16.74
C MET A 34 -8.99 0.03 16.02
N MET A 35 -8.76 0.90 15.03
CA MET A 35 -9.82 1.52 14.22
C MET A 35 -10.31 0.59 13.09
N GLY A 36 -9.49 -0.37 12.65
CA GLY A 36 -9.85 -1.36 11.64
C GLY A 36 -10.24 -0.82 10.26
N GLU A 37 -9.83 0.41 9.93
CA GLU A 37 -10.24 1.13 8.70
C GLU A 37 -9.72 0.47 7.43
N SER A 38 -8.56 -0.18 7.52
CA SER A 38 -7.83 -0.79 6.39
C SER A 38 -7.30 0.26 5.40
N SER A 39 -6.60 -0.18 4.36
CA SER A 39 -5.99 0.68 3.35
C SER A 39 -6.92 0.93 2.18
N GLY A 40 -6.95 2.18 1.70
CA GLY A 40 -7.59 2.48 0.43
C GLY A 40 -7.51 3.97 0.10
N TYR A 41 -7.21 4.25 -1.16
CA TYR A 41 -7.01 5.59 -1.67
C TYR A 41 -7.77 5.75 -2.98
N MET A 42 -8.33 6.93 -3.19
CA MET A 42 -8.86 7.31 -4.49
C MET A 42 -7.84 8.21 -5.17
N ILE A 43 -7.39 7.82 -6.36
CA ILE A 43 -6.46 8.60 -7.18
C ILE A 43 -7.25 9.25 -8.31
N THR A 44 -7.18 10.58 -8.38
CA THR A 44 -7.80 11.36 -9.46
C THR A 44 -6.74 12.05 -10.29
N ILE A 45 -6.78 11.85 -11.61
CA ILE A 45 -5.87 12.45 -12.59
C ILE A 45 -6.71 12.95 -13.77
N ASN A 46 -6.64 14.25 -14.05
CA ASN A 46 -7.42 14.89 -15.13
C ASN A 46 -8.91 14.50 -15.12
N GLY A 47 -9.51 14.43 -13.93
CA GLY A 47 -10.93 14.08 -13.74
C GLY A 47 -11.24 12.58 -13.75
N HIS A 48 -10.27 11.73 -14.11
CA HIS A 48 -10.42 10.28 -14.11
C HIS A 48 -10.02 9.67 -12.77
N VAL A 49 -10.86 8.74 -12.30
CA VAL A 49 -10.78 8.19 -10.94
C VAL A 49 -10.38 6.73 -10.96
N TYR A 50 -9.40 6.37 -10.14
CA TYR A 50 -8.96 5.00 -9.87
C TYR A 50 -8.98 4.77 -8.37
N LEU A 51 -9.06 3.50 -7.99
CA LEU A 51 -8.74 3.08 -6.62
C LEU A 51 -7.30 2.58 -6.58
N LEU A 52 -6.58 2.94 -5.53
CA LEU A 52 -5.35 2.28 -5.11
C LEU A 52 -5.68 1.58 -3.79
N GLU A 53 -5.68 0.26 -3.82
CA GLU A 53 -6.30 -0.60 -2.81
C GLU A 53 -7.81 -0.36 -2.64
N CYS A 54 -8.48 -1.33 -2.02
CA CYS A 54 -9.89 -1.29 -1.68
C CYS A 54 -10.18 -2.07 -0.40
N GLY A 55 -9.27 -2.01 0.58
CA GLY A 55 -9.47 -2.59 1.91
C GLY A 55 -10.43 -1.77 2.76
N SER A 56 -10.42 -0.45 2.61
CA SER A 56 -11.30 0.45 3.35
C SER A 56 -12.71 0.56 2.75
N PRO A 57 -13.73 0.95 3.55
CA PRO A 57 -15.11 1.06 3.07
C PRO A 57 -15.33 2.08 1.94
N VAL A 58 -15.30 1.60 0.70
CA VAL A 58 -15.43 2.47 -0.48
C VAL A 58 -16.86 2.93 -0.77
N PHE A 59 -17.88 2.11 -0.49
CA PHE A 59 -19.28 2.46 -0.80
C PHE A 59 -19.81 3.64 0.02
N PRO A 60 -19.58 3.69 1.36
CA PRO A 60 -19.95 4.87 2.14
C PRO A 60 -19.25 6.16 1.70
N TYR A 61 -18.06 6.03 1.09
CA TYR A 61 -17.24 7.15 0.64
C TYR A 61 -17.64 7.65 -0.76
N LEU A 62 -17.77 6.76 -1.74
CA LEU A 62 -18.01 7.11 -3.14
C LEU A 62 -19.49 7.12 -3.53
N GLY A 63 -20.32 6.38 -2.80
CA GLY A 63 -21.67 6.03 -3.22
C GLY A 63 -21.71 5.20 -4.51
N TYR A 64 -22.90 4.75 -4.88
CA TYR A 64 -23.06 3.83 -6.02
C TYR A 64 -22.63 4.45 -7.37
N LYS A 65 -22.85 5.75 -7.57
CA LYS A 65 -22.44 6.46 -8.80
C LYS A 65 -20.93 6.60 -8.91
N GLY A 66 -20.25 6.90 -7.80
CA GLY A 66 -18.79 6.98 -7.76
C GLY A 66 -18.17 5.61 -8.05
N ILE A 67 -18.68 4.55 -7.44
CA ILE A 67 -18.24 3.17 -7.70
C ILE A 67 -18.41 2.77 -9.17
N ALA A 68 -19.54 3.09 -9.81
CA ALA A 68 -19.73 2.83 -11.24
C ALA A 68 -18.83 3.68 -12.15
N GLY A 69 -18.30 4.80 -11.63
CA GLY A 69 -17.46 5.76 -12.36
C GLY A 69 -15.97 5.46 -12.33
N ILE A 70 -15.48 4.57 -11.45
CA ILE A 70 -14.05 4.25 -11.38
C ILE A 70 -13.57 3.59 -12.69
N LYS A 71 -12.33 3.88 -13.09
CA LYS A 71 -11.68 3.29 -14.27
C LYS A 71 -10.97 1.97 -13.98
N GLY A 72 -10.61 1.71 -12.73
CA GLY A 72 -9.97 0.49 -12.30
C GLY A 72 -9.45 0.55 -10.87
N ILE A 73 -8.93 -0.58 -10.42
CA ILE A 73 -8.37 -0.79 -9.08
C ILE A 73 -6.92 -1.24 -9.24
N PHE A 74 -5.97 -0.47 -8.70
CA PHE A 74 -4.58 -0.90 -8.53
C PHE A 74 -4.46 -1.65 -7.21
N GLY A 75 -4.02 -2.90 -7.24
CA GLY A 75 -3.83 -3.72 -6.02
C GLY A 75 -2.37 -4.10 -5.84
N THR A 76 -1.75 -3.76 -4.71
CA THR A 76 -0.33 -4.06 -4.47
C THR A 76 -0.13 -5.52 -4.09
N HIS A 77 -1.04 -6.09 -3.31
CA HIS A 77 -1.08 -7.48 -2.90
C HIS A 77 -2.47 -7.86 -2.38
N SER A 78 -2.67 -9.12 -2.01
CA SER A 78 -4.01 -9.68 -1.75
C SER A 78 -4.36 -9.90 -0.27
N HIS A 79 -3.77 -9.14 0.66
CA HIS A 79 -4.23 -9.17 2.05
C HIS A 79 -5.58 -8.46 2.20
N GLU A 80 -6.39 -8.89 3.17
CA GLU A 80 -7.75 -8.36 3.33
C GLU A 80 -7.78 -6.88 3.67
N ASP A 81 -6.82 -6.33 4.43
CA ASP A 81 -6.75 -4.88 4.67
C ASP A 81 -6.38 -4.07 3.42
N HIS A 82 -6.11 -4.70 2.29
CA HIS A 82 -5.88 -4.07 0.99
C HIS A 82 -7.00 -4.37 -0.01
N LYS A 83 -7.75 -5.47 0.16
CA LYS A 83 -8.75 -5.93 -0.82
C LYS A 83 -10.15 -6.19 -0.29
N ARG A 84 -10.44 -5.96 1.00
CA ARG A 84 -11.69 -6.37 1.67
C ARG A 84 -12.96 -6.12 0.86
N TRP A 85 -13.06 -4.97 0.19
CA TRP A 85 -14.25 -4.58 -0.57
C TRP A 85 -14.20 -4.96 -2.05
N PHE A 86 -13.14 -5.61 -2.51
CA PHE A 86 -12.96 -5.98 -3.91
C PHE A 86 -14.15 -6.80 -4.44
N THR A 87 -14.53 -7.87 -3.74
CA THR A 87 -15.65 -8.74 -4.16
C THR A 87 -16.97 -7.99 -4.21
N ASP A 88 -17.24 -7.12 -3.24
CA ASP A 88 -18.45 -6.30 -3.19
C ASP A 88 -18.52 -5.32 -4.37
N ILE A 89 -17.40 -4.69 -4.72
CA ILE A 89 -17.30 -3.79 -5.87
C ILE A 89 -17.55 -4.56 -7.19
N VAL A 90 -16.97 -5.75 -7.32
CA VAL A 90 -17.13 -6.61 -8.50
C VAL A 90 -18.59 -7.06 -8.64
N LEU A 91 -19.18 -7.63 -7.59
CA LEU A 91 -20.58 -8.08 -7.59
C LEU A 91 -21.55 -6.93 -7.87
N PHE A 92 -21.32 -5.76 -7.26
CA PHE A 92 -22.12 -4.56 -7.54
C PHE A 92 -22.05 -4.17 -9.02
N ASN A 93 -20.86 -4.14 -9.62
CA ASN A 93 -20.72 -3.77 -11.04
C ASN A 93 -21.22 -4.85 -12.01
N PHE A 94 -21.27 -6.11 -11.59
CA PHE A 94 -21.77 -7.18 -12.44
C PHE A 94 -23.31 -7.22 -12.44
N TYR A 95 -23.94 -7.14 -11.26
CA TYR A 95 -25.39 -7.29 -11.12
C TYR A 95 -26.16 -5.98 -11.27
N ASN A 96 -25.52 -4.82 -11.13
CA ASN A 96 -26.23 -3.54 -11.28
C ASN A 96 -26.41 -3.19 -12.78
N PRO A 97 -27.65 -3.10 -13.28
CA PRO A 97 -27.94 -2.84 -14.69
C PRO A 97 -27.46 -1.46 -15.17
N HIS A 98 -27.11 -0.55 -14.26
CA HIS A 98 -26.63 0.80 -14.56
C HIS A 98 -25.10 0.93 -14.55
N SER A 99 -24.37 -0.19 -14.51
CA SER A 99 -22.91 -0.22 -14.40
C SER A 99 -22.24 -0.94 -15.57
N LYS A 100 -20.91 -0.88 -15.65
CA LYS A 100 -20.12 -1.33 -16.81
C LYS A 100 -20.02 -2.86 -16.97
N GLY A 101 -20.60 -3.65 -16.05
CA GLY A 101 -20.59 -5.11 -16.08
C GLY A 101 -19.27 -5.75 -15.61
N ARG A 102 -18.12 -5.11 -15.85
CA ARG A 102 -16.79 -5.59 -15.43
C ARG A 102 -15.98 -4.52 -14.74
N ILE A 103 -15.19 -4.94 -13.75
CA ILE A 103 -14.21 -4.09 -13.06
C ILE A 103 -12.81 -4.42 -13.54
N ARG A 104 -12.04 -3.38 -13.86
CA ARG A 104 -10.63 -3.53 -14.21
C ARG A 104 -9.76 -3.64 -12.95
N LEU A 105 -9.03 -4.74 -12.82
CA LEU A 105 -8.04 -4.96 -11.75
C LEU A 105 -6.63 -4.89 -12.36
N ILE A 106 -5.80 -3.99 -11.86
CA ILE A 106 -4.49 -3.65 -12.44
C ILE A 106 -3.39 -4.03 -11.45
N SER A 107 -2.55 -5.01 -11.79
CA SER A 107 -1.41 -5.40 -10.95
C SER A 107 -0.43 -6.30 -11.71
N SER A 108 0.63 -6.72 -11.05
CA SER A 108 1.52 -7.78 -11.57
C SER A 108 0.78 -9.11 -11.67
N GLU A 109 1.17 -9.94 -12.64
CA GLU A 109 0.54 -11.24 -12.90
C GLU A 109 0.43 -12.13 -11.65
N PRO A 110 1.49 -12.28 -10.80
CA PRO A 110 1.38 -13.06 -9.57
C PRO A 110 0.35 -12.50 -8.57
N VAL A 111 0.20 -11.17 -8.49
CA VAL A 111 -0.79 -10.54 -7.60
C VAL A 111 -2.21 -10.78 -8.11
N LEU A 112 -2.43 -10.64 -9.42
CA LEU A 112 -3.73 -10.91 -10.05
C LEU A 112 -4.17 -12.36 -9.83
N GLU A 113 -3.24 -13.31 -9.94
CA GLU A 113 -3.49 -14.72 -9.66
C GLU A 113 -3.94 -14.95 -8.21
N GLU A 114 -3.32 -14.28 -7.24
CA GLU A 114 -3.73 -14.35 -5.83
C GLU A 114 -5.10 -13.71 -5.59
N TYR A 115 -5.39 -12.57 -6.22
CA TYR A 115 -6.74 -11.97 -6.16
C TYR A 115 -7.80 -12.94 -6.67
N ARG A 116 -7.56 -13.58 -7.82
CA ARG A 116 -8.47 -14.58 -8.39
C ARG A 116 -8.68 -15.75 -7.44
N LYS A 117 -7.60 -16.37 -6.94
CA LYS A 117 -7.67 -17.49 -5.98
C LYS A 117 -8.47 -17.12 -4.73
N ASN A 118 -8.20 -15.93 -4.17
CA ASN A 118 -8.80 -15.48 -2.91
C ASN A 118 -10.24 -14.97 -3.06
N SER A 119 -10.72 -14.73 -4.28
CA SER A 119 -12.09 -14.27 -4.55
C SER A 119 -12.98 -15.33 -5.20
N LYS A 120 -12.40 -16.47 -5.61
CA LYS A 120 -13.10 -17.58 -6.26
C LYS A 120 -14.39 -18.01 -5.56
N GLY A 121 -14.34 -18.19 -4.24
CA GLY A 121 -15.49 -18.62 -3.45
C GLY A 121 -16.66 -17.63 -3.45
N ALA A 122 -16.38 -16.34 -3.68
CA ALA A 122 -17.38 -15.28 -3.68
C ALA A 122 -17.92 -14.96 -5.09
N LEU A 123 -17.13 -15.21 -6.14
CA LEU A 123 -17.43 -14.73 -7.49
C LEU A 123 -17.82 -15.85 -8.46
N GLU A 124 -17.23 -17.04 -8.39
CA GLU A 124 -17.35 -18.03 -9.47
C GLU A 124 -18.63 -18.89 -9.43
N ARG A 125 -19.55 -18.64 -8.49
CA ARG A 125 -20.80 -19.40 -8.36
C ARG A 125 -21.98 -18.50 -8.02
N SER A 126 -23.10 -18.71 -8.71
CA SER A 126 -24.34 -17.99 -8.46
C SER A 126 -25.56 -18.83 -8.84
N LEU A 127 -26.74 -18.21 -8.87
CA LEU A 127 -27.97 -18.78 -9.40
C LEU A 127 -28.18 -18.38 -10.87
N SER A 128 -28.88 -19.22 -11.63
CA SER A 128 -29.42 -18.86 -12.94
C SER A 128 -30.38 -17.66 -12.85
N ILE A 129 -30.65 -16.98 -13.96
CA ILE A 129 -31.55 -15.80 -14.01
C ILE A 129 -32.95 -16.09 -13.45
N ASP A 130 -33.44 -17.33 -13.60
CA ASP A 130 -34.73 -17.80 -13.06
C ASP A 130 -34.63 -18.41 -11.65
N SER A 131 -33.44 -18.36 -11.05
CA SER A 131 -33.10 -18.91 -9.72
C SER A 131 -33.28 -20.42 -9.54
N LYS A 132 -33.46 -21.19 -10.61
CA LYS A 132 -33.75 -22.63 -10.52
C LYS A 132 -32.51 -23.52 -10.45
N ARG A 133 -31.33 -23.01 -10.78
CA ARG A 133 -30.10 -23.79 -10.84
C ARG A 133 -28.93 -23.00 -10.29
N ILE A 134 -27.98 -23.72 -9.70
CA ILE A 134 -26.65 -23.17 -9.43
C ILE A 134 -25.88 -23.18 -10.75
N VAL A 135 -25.22 -22.08 -11.05
CA VAL A 135 -24.39 -21.91 -12.25
C VAL A 135 -22.99 -21.46 -11.84
N ASP A 136 -22.00 -21.92 -12.60
CA ASP A 136 -20.64 -21.42 -12.50
C ASP A 136 -20.49 -20.18 -13.39
N ILE A 137 -19.85 -19.15 -12.86
CA ILE A 137 -19.60 -17.89 -13.57
C ILE A 137 -18.09 -17.72 -13.73
N PRO A 138 -17.55 -17.68 -14.96
CA PRO A 138 -16.13 -17.44 -15.17
C PRO A 138 -15.68 -16.09 -14.56
N TYR A 139 -14.52 -16.07 -13.90
CA TYR A 139 -14.01 -14.86 -13.25
C TYR A 139 -13.85 -13.67 -14.22
N ASP A 140 -13.43 -13.94 -15.45
CA ASP A 140 -13.16 -12.96 -16.52
C ASP A 140 -14.42 -12.29 -17.11
N VAL A 141 -15.62 -12.83 -16.84
CA VAL A 141 -16.86 -12.13 -17.16
C VAL A 141 -17.21 -11.02 -16.16
N MET A 142 -16.55 -11.01 -15.00
CA MET A 142 -16.74 -10.05 -13.91
C MET A 142 -15.54 -9.11 -13.73
N VAL A 143 -14.33 -9.60 -14.00
CA VAL A 143 -13.09 -8.86 -13.78
C VAL A 143 -12.25 -8.82 -15.06
N GLU A 144 -11.88 -7.60 -15.47
CA GLU A 144 -10.89 -7.36 -16.52
C GLU A 144 -9.51 -7.25 -15.87
N GLU A 145 -8.71 -8.32 -15.93
CA GLU A 145 -7.34 -8.29 -15.44
C GLU A 145 -6.42 -7.54 -16.40
N CYS A 146 -5.73 -6.53 -15.89
CA CYS A 146 -4.73 -5.74 -16.61
C CYS A 146 -3.37 -5.98 -15.97
N ILE A 147 -2.53 -6.78 -16.63
CA ILE A 147 -1.19 -7.06 -16.15
C ILE A 147 -0.33 -5.81 -16.36
N ILE A 148 0.38 -5.40 -15.31
CA ILE A 148 1.43 -4.38 -15.35
C ILE A 148 2.74 -4.99 -14.82
N GLY A 149 3.87 -4.63 -15.43
CA GLY A 149 5.14 -5.31 -15.17
C GLY A 149 5.37 -6.47 -16.15
N PRO A 150 6.63 -6.89 -16.32
CA PRO A 150 7.00 -7.95 -17.25
C PRO A 150 6.48 -9.31 -16.78
N ARG A 151 6.18 -10.17 -17.75
CA ARG A 151 5.86 -11.59 -17.47
C ARG A 151 7.12 -12.37 -17.12
N GLU A 152 6.94 -13.36 -16.27
CA GLU A 152 7.96 -14.36 -15.93
C GLU A 152 8.24 -15.25 -17.15
N LYS A 153 9.51 -15.53 -17.42
CA LYS A 153 9.90 -16.45 -18.49
C LYS A 153 9.70 -17.91 -18.10
N TYR A 154 9.76 -18.20 -16.80
CA TYR A 154 9.67 -19.54 -16.23
C TYR A 154 8.67 -19.55 -15.09
N PHE A 155 7.76 -20.51 -15.10
CA PHE A 155 6.69 -20.60 -14.10
C PHE A 155 6.32 -22.05 -13.79
N ILE A 156 5.71 -22.25 -12.63
CA ILE A 156 5.22 -23.57 -12.20
C ILE A 156 3.86 -23.79 -12.84
N ASN A 157 3.70 -24.90 -13.56
CA ASN A 157 2.43 -25.31 -14.15
C ASN A 157 1.98 -26.68 -13.63
N LEU A 158 0.67 -26.87 -13.54
CA LEU A 158 0.03 -28.13 -13.22
C LEU A 158 -0.53 -28.75 -14.51
N LYS A 159 0.17 -29.73 -15.09
CA LYS A 159 -0.24 -30.41 -16.32
C LYS A 159 -1.13 -31.60 -16.03
N ASP A 160 -2.19 -31.76 -16.83
CA ASP A 160 -2.99 -32.99 -16.90
C ASP A 160 -2.22 -34.06 -17.69
N ASN A 161 -2.04 -35.24 -17.10
CA ASN A 161 -1.41 -36.39 -17.72
C ASN A 161 -2.38 -37.20 -18.62
N LYS A 162 -3.58 -36.67 -18.93
CA LYS A 162 -4.62 -37.28 -19.77
C LYS A 162 -5.18 -38.60 -19.23
N ASN A 163 -4.90 -38.90 -17.97
CA ASN A 163 -5.41 -40.04 -17.21
C ASN A 163 -6.14 -39.59 -15.93
N GLY A 164 -6.49 -38.31 -15.83
CA GLY A 164 -7.09 -37.70 -14.64
C GLY A 164 -6.11 -37.43 -13.50
N THR A 165 -4.81 -37.67 -13.71
CA THR A 165 -3.76 -37.26 -12.76
C THR A 165 -3.08 -35.98 -13.21
N PHE A 166 -2.66 -35.17 -12.24
CA PHE A 166 -1.94 -33.94 -12.50
C PHE A 166 -0.50 -34.04 -12.04
N ARG A 167 0.43 -33.42 -12.78
CA ARG A 167 1.82 -33.27 -12.36
C ARG A 167 2.27 -31.82 -12.42
N TYR A 168 3.03 -31.43 -11.41
CA TYR A 168 3.72 -30.15 -11.44
C TYR A 168 4.96 -30.23 -12.33
N CYS A 169 5.20 -29.19 -13.12
CA CYS A 169 6.41 -29.01 -13.90
C CYS A 169 6.77 -27.52 -13.98
N VAL A 170 8.04 -27.21 -14.23
CA VAL A 170 8.45 -25.85 -14.57
C VAL A 170 8.45 -25.74 -16.08
N GLN A 171 7.87 -24.66 -16.62
CA GLN A 171 7.83 -24.43 -18.06
C GLN A 171 8.35 -23.05 -18.41
N ASP A 172 8.87 -22.93 -19.63
CA ASP A 172 9.02 -21.64 -20.28
C ASP A 172 7.73 -21.17 -20.97
N LEU A 173 7.78 -19.98 -21.57
CA LEU A 173 6.64 -19.38 -22.29
C LEU A 173 6.30 -20.08 -23.61
N ASP A 174 7.20 -20.89 -24.16
CA ASP A 174 6.97 -21.69 -25.37
C ASP A 174 6.39 -23.07 -25.02
N GLY A 175 6.22 -23.36 -23.74
CA GLY A 175 5.66 -24.61 -23.22
C GLY A 175 6.69 -25.72 -23.06
N ASN A 176 7.99 -25.45 -23.23
CA ASN A 176 9.04 -26.42 -22.98
C ASN A 176 9.20 -26.66 -21.48
N GLU A 177 9.39 -27.91 -21.08
CA GLU A 177 9.67 -28.25 -19.69
C GLU A 177 11.13 -27.99 -19.34
N ILE A 178 11.36 -27.34 -18.19
CA ILE A 178 12.68 -27.04 -17.68
C ILE A 178 13.12 -28.13 -16.71
N GLY A 179 14.31 -28.68 -16.97
CA GLY A 179 14.88 -29.79 -16.22
C GLY A 179 15.36 -29.43 -14.82
N PRO A 180 15.57 -30.45 -13.96
CA PRO A 180 16.02 -30.28 -12.58
C PRO A 180 17.42 -29.67 -12.45
N ASP A 181 18.22 -29.67 -13.50
CA ASP A 181 19.53 -29.02 -13.58
C ASP A 181 19.44 -27.49 -13.55
N ARG A 182 18.29 -26.95 -13.95
CA ARG A 182 18.03 -25.50 -14.04
C ARG A 182 16.91 -25.01 -13.12
N ALA A 183 15.86 -25.79 -12.91
CA ALA A 183 14.71 -25.37 -12.11
C ALA A 183 14.13 -26.51 -11.29
N LYS A 184 13.69 -26.21 -10.07
CA LYS A 184 13.13 -27.17 -9.12
C LYS A 184 11.91 -26.58 -8.42
N ILE A 185 10.95 -27.45 -8.08
CA ILE A 185 9.73 -27.08 -7.38
C ILE A 185 9.83 -27.54 -5.93
N PHE A 186 9.64 -26.61 -5.00
CA PHE A 186 9.65 -26.89 -3.57
C PHE A 186 8.25 -26.86 -2.98
N PHE A 187 7.94 -27.87 -2.15
CA PHE A 187 6.80 -27.90 -1.26
C PHE A 187 7.27 -27.91 0.18
N ASN A 188 6.82 -26.95 0.99
CA ASN A 188 7.13 -26.94 2.40
C ASN A 188 6.20 -27.94 3.12
N HIS A 189 6.73 -28.78 4.02
CA HIS A 189 5.88 -29.72 4.79
C HIS A 189 4.80 -29.02 5.64
N ARG A 190 5.01 -27.75 5.98
CA ARG A 190 4.07 -26.93 6.74
C ARG A 190 3.10 -26.14 5.85
N ALA A 191 3.31 -26.11 4.52
CA ALA A 191 2.50 -25.33 3.60
C ALA A 191 2.46 -25.92 2.18
N ASN A 192 1.27 -26.03 1.59
CA ASN A 192 1.08 -26.69 0.29
C ASN A 192 1.29 -25.77 -0.94
N ARG A 193 1.89 -24.59 -0.76
CA ARG A 193 2.13 -23.65 -1.87
C ARG A 193 3.44 -24.00 -2.57
N PRO A 194 3.43 -24.34 -3.88
CA PRO A 194 4.66 -24.61 -4.60
C PRO A 194 5.50 -23.33 -4.75
N ARG A 195 6.82 -23.45 -4.60
CA ARG A 195 7.79 -22.37 -4.81
C ARG A 195 8.85 -22.80 -5.82
N LEU A 196 9.32 -21.85 -6.63
CA LEU A 196 10.31 -22.08 -7.67
C LEU A 196 11.71 -21.78 -7.12
N LEU A 197 12.59 -22.78 -7.17
CA LEU A 197 14.03 -22.59 -7.05
C LEU A 197 14.62 -22.65 -8.47
N PHE A 198 15.45 -21.69 -8.82
CA PHE A 198 15.98 -21.52 -10.17
C PHE A 198 17.48 -21.29 -10.11
N LYS A 199 18.22 -21.90 -11.03
CA LYS A 199 19.66 -21.70 -11.15
C LYS A 199 19.91 -20.50 -12.05
N ASP A 200 20.44 -19.43 -11.46
CA ASP A 200 20.79 -18.22 -12.20
C ASP A 200 21.85 -18.50 -13.27
N GLU A 201 21.69 -17.94 -14.47
CA GLU A 201 22.58 -18.23 -15.60
C GLU A 201 23.94 -17.56 -15.44
N GLU A 202 24.00 -16.41 -14.78
CA GLU A 202 25.22 -15.60 -14.65
C GLU A 202 26.08 -16.08 -13.49
N SER A 203 25.50 -16.22 -12.30
CA SER A 203 26.19 -16.61 -11.07
C SER A 203 26.24 -18.13 -10.85
N SER A 204 25.42 -18.91 -11.56
CA SER A 204 25.19 -20.34 -11.30
C SER A 204 24.64 -20.67 -9.89
N GLU A 205 24.22 -19.66 -9.12
CA GLU A 205 23.61 -19.79 -7.80
C GLU A 205 22.15 -20.25 -7.91
N TRP A 206 21.70 -21.08 -6.96
CA TRP A 206 20.30 -21.43 -6.75
C TRP A 206 19.59 -20.33 -5.98
N VAL A 207 18.59 -19.73 -6.61
CA VAL A 207 17.87 -18.57 -6.08
C VAL A 207 16.36 -18.78 -6.17
N GLU A 208 15.60 -18.11 -5.31
CA GLU A 208 14.17 -17.97 -5.53
C GLU A 208 13.93 -16.73 -6.40
N PRO A 209 13.43 -16.88 -7.65
CA PRO A 209 13.32 -15.76 -8.59
C PRO A 209 12.47 -14.59 -8.08
N ALA A 210 11.39 -14.89 -7.35
CA ALA A 210 10.49 -13.87 -6.83
C ALA A 210 11.18 -12.91 -5.84
N SER A 211 12.15 -13.42 -5.09
CA SER A 211 12.96 -12.68 -4.13
C SER A 211 14.27 -12.15 -4.73
N TYR A 212 14.79 -12.79 -5.77
CA TYR A 212 16.11 -12.47 -6.32
C TYR A 212 16.11 -11.37 -7.38
N TYR A 213 15.21 -11.45 -8.35
CA TYR A 213 15.25 -10.60 -9.54
C TYR A 213 14.38 -9.33 -9.40
N PRO A 214 14.87 -8.16 -9.84
CA PRO A 214 14.00 -7.04 -10.18
C PRO A 214 13.31 -7.29 -11.53
N PHE A 215 12.25 -6.53 -11.83
CA PHE A 215 11.59 -6.58 -13.14
C PHE A 215 12.49 -6.16 -14.32
N SER A 216 13.63 -5.52 -14.09
CA SER A 216 14.58 -5.21 -15.16
C SER A 216 15.48 -6.39 -15.54
N ALA A 217 15.53 -7.46 -14.74
CA ALA A 217 16.41 -8.60 -15.01
C ALA A 217 15.86 -9.46 -16.14
N THR A 218 16.47 -9.33 -17.32
CA THR A 218 16.07 -10.07 -18.52
C THR A 218 16.44 -11.55 -18.48
N SER A 219 17.20 -12.03 -17.50
CA SER A 219 17.45 -13.46 -17.30
C SER A 219 16.17 -14.21 -16.91
N PHE A 220 15.28 -13.58 -16.15
CA PHE A 220 14.05 -14.20 -15.67
C PHE A 220 12.76 -13.54 -16.17
N TYR A 221 12.79 -12.25 -16.49
CA TYR A 221 11.62 -11.50 -16.96
C TYR A 221 11.71 -11.18 -18.45
N LYS A 222 10.56 -11.05 -19.11
CA LYS A 222 10.49 -10.46 -20.47
C LYS A 222 11.00 -9.01 -20.44
N LYS A 223 11.62 -8.57 -21.55
CA LYS A 223 12.17 -7.21 -21.68
C LYS A 223 11.08 -6.12 -21.65
N GLU A 224 9.88 -6.47 -22.08
CA GLU A 224 8.71 -5.59 -22.07
C GLU A 224 8.30 -5.25 -20.64
N ARG A 225 8.53 -4.01 -20.22
CA ARG A 225 8.14 -3.53 -18.89
C ARG A 225 6.64 -3.56 -18.66
N ASN A 226 5.85 -3.46 -19.75
CA ASN A 226 4.40 -3.50 -19.71
C ASN A 226 3.85 -2.48 -18.70
N ASP A 227 4.22 -1.20 -18.89
CA ASP A 227 3.69 -0.07 -18.13
C ASP A 227 2.18 0.09 -18.49
N PHE A 228 1.37 0.53 -17.53
CA PHE A 228 -0.03 0.86 -17.78
C PHE A 228 -0.13 2.28 -18.33
N PHE A 229 -0.91 2.45 -19.41
CA PHE A 229 -1.14 3.75 -20.05
C PHE A 229 -2.64 4.06 -20.10
N ASP A 230 -3.00 5.27 -19.70
CA ASP A 230 -4.32 5.85 -19.93
C ASP A 230 -4.13 7.24 -20.55
N ASP A 231 -4.25 7.29 -21.89
CA ASP A 231 -4.01 8.50 -22.67
C ASP A 231 -5.05 9.60 -22.38
N GLU A 232 -6.29 9.23 -22.08
CA GLU A 232 -7.35 10.18 -21.71
C GLU A 232 -7.01 10.87 -20.39
N ALA A 233 -6.52 10.10 -19.42
CA ALA A 233 -6.05 10.64 -18.15
C ALA A 233 -4.67 11.30 -18.24
N GLY A 234 -3.89 11.07 -19.30
CA GLY A 234 -2.48 11.46 -19.36
C GLY A 234 -1.64 10.77 -18.28
N LEU A 235 -1.98 9.52 -17.96
CA LEU A 235 -1.40 8.73 -16.88
C LEU A 235 -0.53 7.61 -17.44
N THR A 236 0.67 7.47 -16.88
CA THR A 236 1.47 6.25 -16.97
C THR A 236 1.71 5.69 -15.58
N VAL A 237 1.44 4.42 -15.37
CA VAL A 237 1.79 3.72 -14.12
C VAL A 237 2.83 2.68 -14.42
N ARG A 238 3.86 2.62 -13.58
CA ARG A 238 4.91 1.60 -13.65
C ARG A 238 4.90 0.74 -12.39
N ALA A 239 4.96 -0.57 -12.59
CA ALA A 239 5.15 -1.54 -11.52
C ALA A 239 6.62 -1.56 -11.07
N ILE A 240 6.84 -1.49 -9.76
CA ILE A 240 8.15 -1.54 -9.12
C ILE A 240 8.18 -2.73 -8.17
N LYS A 241 9.11 -3.66 -8.40
CA LYS A 241 9.30 -4.85 -7.56
C LYS A 241 10.51 -4.75 -6.64
N SER A 242 11.53 -4.01 -7.05
CA SER A 242 12.85 -4.02 -6.40
C SER A 242 12.82 -3.60 -4.93
N SER A 243 12.05 -2.56 -4.61
CA SER A 243 11.92 -2.03 -3.25
C SER A 243 10.92 -2.79 -2.38
N VAL A 244 10.04 -3.60 -2.98
CA VAL A 244 8.98 -4.29 -2.23
C VAL A 244 9.58 -5.46 -1.47
N TRP A 245 9.29 -5.57 -0.18
CA TRP A 245 9.81 -6.63 0.67
C TRP A 245 8.71 -7.15 1.60
N HIS A 246 7.97 -8.14 1.08
CA HIS A 246 6.85 -8.79 1.76
C HIS A 246 6.88 -10.31 1.46
N GLY A 247 6.35 -11.14 2.36
CA GLY A 247 6.31 -12.61 2.20
C GLY A 247 5.30 -13.16 1.18
N LEU A 248 4.50 -12.30 0.54
CA LEU A 248 3.50 -12.66 -0.47
C LEU A 248 3.83 -11.94 -1.78
N PRO A 249 3.32 -12.42 -2.93
CA PRO A 249 3.40 -11.68 -4.17
C PRO A 249 2.89 -10.25 -3.99
N SER A 250 3.73 -9.29 -4.31
CA SER A 250 3.50 -7.88 -4.02
C SER A 250 4.22 -6.98 -5.03
N VAL A 251 3.67 -5.79 -5.24
CA VAL A 251 4.19 -4.81 -6.21
C VAL A 251 3.91 -3.39 -5.73
N ALA A 252 4.85 -2.49 -5.97
CA ALA A 252 4.70 -1.05 -5.74
C ALA A 252 4.32 -0.34 -7.05
N PHE A 253 3.69 0.82 -6.94
CA PHE A 253 3.23 1.58 -8.11
C PHE A 253 3.85 2.96 -8.16
N LYS A 254 4.45 3.29 -9.32
CA LYS A 254 4.90 4.64 -9.64
C LYS A 254 3.94 5.27 -10.64
N PHE A 255 3.12 6.19 -10.17
CA PHE A 255 2.22 7.01 -10.97
C PHE A 255 3.01 8.17 -11.57
N MET A 256 2.85 8.41 -12.86
CA MET A 256 3.59 9.41 -13.61
C MET A 256 2.63 10.14 -14.54
N THR A 257 2.75 11.45 -14.55
CA THR A 257 2.11 12.35 -15.52
C THR A 257 3.19 13.13 -16.24
N LYS A 258 2.81 14.13 -17.05
CA LYS A 258 3.79 15.03 -17.70
C LYS A 258 4.59 15.89 -16.71
N LYS A 259 4.06 16.18 -15.51
CA LYS A 259 4.68 17.15 -14.58
C LYS A 259 5.08 16.56 -13.24
N SER A 260 4.53 15.41 -12.85
CA SER A 260 4.76 14.84 -11.51
C SER A 260 4.97 13.33 -11.54
N SER A 261 5.61 12.85 -10.49
CA SER A 261 5.67 11.43 -10.18
C SER A 261 5.40 11.18 -8.70
N LEU A 262 4.60 10.15 -8.45
CA LEU A 262 4.24 9.67 -7.13
C LEU A 262 4.60 8.18 -7.04
N LEU A 263 5.41 7.80 -6.06
CA LEU A 263 5.67 6.41 -5.71
C LEU A 263 4.83 6.04 -4.50
N TYR A 264 3.99 5.02 -4.66
CA TYR A 264 3.42 4.27 -3.55
C TYR A 264 4.26 3.01 -3.37
N SER A 265 5.10 2.97 -2.33
CA SER A 265 6.06 1.89 -2.15
C SER A 265 5.44 0.58 -1.65
N ALA A 266 4.19 0.63 -1.13
CA ALA A 266 3.48 -0.48 -0.49
C ALA A 266 4.28 -1.15 0.64
N ASP A 267 3.66 -2.11 1.34
CA ASP A 267 4.21 -2.78 2.53
C ASP A 267 5.67 -3.21 2.32
N THR A 268 6.58 -2.35 2.78
CA THR A 268 8.01 -2.43 2.52
C THR A 268 8.76 -2.22 3.82
N VAL A 269 9.79 -3.03 4.03
CA VAL A 269 10.81 -2.81 5.05
C VAL A 269 12.00 -2.09 4.40
N TRP A 270 12.01 -0.76 4.46
CA TRP A 270 13.13 0.04 4.01
C TRP A 270 14.24 -0.02 5.05
N LYS A 271 15.30 -0.77 4.74
CA LYS A 271 16.47 -0.89 5.60
C LYS A 271 17.69 -1.13 4.72
N PRO A 272 18.40 -0.07 4.28
CA PRO A 272 19.48 -0.18 3.31
C PRO A 272 20.60 -1.15 3.71
N THR A 273 20.88 -1.25 5.01
CA THR A 273 21.86 -2.20 5.57
C THR A 273 21.41 -3.64 5.37
N LEU A 274 20.15 -3.96 5.69
CA LEU A 274 19.55 -5.28 5.43
C LEU A 274 19.53 -5.57 3.93
N TRP A 275 19.09 -4.64 3.08
CA TRP A 275 19.04 -4.86 1.64
C TRP A 275 20.43 -5.13 1.04
N LYS A 276 21.46 -4.45 1.57
CA LYS A 276 22.85 -4.73 1.23
C LYS A 276 23.28 -6.12 1.68
N GLU A 277 22.93 -6.54 2.89
CA GLU A 277 23.19 -7.89 3.39
C GLU A 277 22.48 -8.97 2.55
N LEU A 278 21.21 -8.78 2.18
CA LEU A 278 20.46 -9.69 1.32
C LEU A 278 21.11 -9.89 -0.06
N CYS A 279 21.81 -8.85 -0.53
CA CYS A 279 22.55 -8.85 -1.78
C CYS A 279 23.95 -9.48 -1.63
N ASP A 280 24.67 -9.18 -0.56
CA ASP A 280 26.08 -9.55 -0.40
C ASP A 280 26.26 -10.95 0.18
N THR A 281 25.34 -11.40 1.03
CA THR A 281 25.45 -12.67 1.76
C THR A 281 25.17 -13.87 0.85
N TYR A 282 26.21 -14.70 0.66
CA TYR A 282 26.09 -16.05 0.14
C TYR A 282 25.80 -17.03 1.29
N ARG A 283 24.85 -17.94 1.09
CA ARG A 283 24.48 -18.99 2.06
C ARG A 283 24.73 -20.36 1.45
N PRO A 284 25.64 -21.18 2.00
CA PRO A 284 25.81 -22.56 1.53
C PRO A 284 24.52 -23.35 1.71
N GLN A 285 24.22 -24.22 0.73
CA GLN A 285 23.07 -25.11 0.79
C GLN A 285 23.18 -26.11 1.96
N CYS A 286 22.05 -26.41 2.59
CA CYS A 286 21.94 -27.35 3.69
C CYS A 286 21.34 -28.69 3.22
N PHE A 287 22.13 -29.76 3.33
CA PHE A 287 21.78 -31.12 2.88
C PHE A 287 21.52 -32.08 4.05
N GLU A 288 21.17 -31.58 5.24
CA GLU A 288 20.90 -32.44 6.40
C GLU A 288 19.64 -33.31 6.21
N LYS A 289 18.63 -32.79 5.49
CA LYS A 289 17.33 -33.45 5.30
C LYS A 289 17.22 -34.20 3.97
N ILE A 290 18.02 -33.82 2.97
CA ILE A 290 18.06 -34.46 1.64
C ILE A 290 19.52 -34.58 1.19
N SER A 291 19.88 -35.71 0.57
CA SER A 291 21.22 -35.86 -0.01
C SER A 291 21.41 -34.98 -1.23
N ARG A 292 22.67 -34.67 -1.54
CA ARG A 292 23.04 -33.89 -2.73
C ARG A 292 22.61 -34.57 -4.03
N ASP A 293 22.85 -35.87 -4.17
CA ASP A 293 22.43 -36.64 -5.36
C ASP A 293 20.92 -36.55 -5.57
N LYS A 294 20.14 -36.68 -4.48
CA LYS A 294 18.68 -36.54 -4.54
C LYS A 294 18.28 -35.13 -4.93
N PHE A 295 18.95 -34.10 -4.40
CA PHE A 295 18.71 -32.72 -4.81
C PHE A 295 18.98 -32.56 -6.31
N GLU A 296 20.10 -33.05 -6.82
CA GLU A 296 20.51 -32.89 -8.22
C GLU A 296 19.50 -33.54 -9.18
N GLU A 297 19.08 -34.79 -8.92
CA GLU A 297 18.15 -35.55 -9.78
C GLU A 297 16.68 -35.10 -9.68
N SER A 298 16.26 -34.53 -8.54
CA SER A 298 14.83 -34.25 -8.29
C SER A 298 14.37 -32.94 -8.91
N ALA A 299 13.27 -33.00 -9.66
CA ALA A 299 12.53 -31.81 -10.14
C ALA A 299 11.55 -31.26 -9.08
N ILE A 300 11.07 -32.13 -8.18
CA ILE A 300 10.15 -31.78 -7.08
C ILE A 300 10.78 -32.20 -5.76
N ILE A 301 10.85 -31.27 -4.82
CA ILE A 301 11.48 -31.46 -3.51
C ILE A 301 10.50 -31.06 -2.41
N TYR A 302 10.40 -31.90 -1.39
CA TYR A 302 9.65 -31.62 -0.17
C TYR A 302 10.63 -31.26 0.93
N ALA A 303 10.81 -29.96 1.16
CA ALA A 303 11.75 -29.38 2.12
C ALA A 303 11.47 -27.87 2.30
N ASP A 304 12.22 -27.21 3.18
CA ASP A 304 12.24 -25.76 3.23
C ASP A 304 13.15 -25.24 2.11
N ILE A 305 12.61 -24.42 1.20
CA ILE A 305 13.38 -23.84 0.09
C ILE A 305 14.54 -22.96 0.60
N ASN A 306 14.41 -22.38 1.80
CA ASN A 306 15.46 -21.53 2.38
C ASN A 306 16.75 -22.30 2.68
N ASP A 307 16.68 -23.63 2.84
CA ASP A 307 17.86 -24.48 2.99
C ASP A 307 18.70 -24.52 1.70
N PHE A 308 18.17 -24.07 0.55
CA PHE A 308 18.79 -24.19 -0.78
C PHE A 308 18.97 -22.87 -1.53
N ILE A 309 18.46 -21.76 -1.00
CA ILE A 309 18.64 -20.42 -1.58
C ILE A 309 20.02 -19.91 -1.19
N GLU A 310 20.88 -19.77 -2.18
CA GLU A 310 22.27 -19.34 -1.99
C GLU A 310 22.40 -17.82 -1.85
N ARG A 311 21.48 -17.07 -2.47
CA ARG A 311 21.42 -15.62 -2.36
C ARG A 311 19.98 -15.12 -2.48
N THR A 312 19.63 -14.14 -1.65
CA THR A 312 18.24 -13.65 -1.61
C THR A 312 17.99 -12.56 -2.64
N TRP A 313 18.85 -11.55 -2.75
CA TRP A 313 18.73 -10.46 -3.73
C TRP A 313 19.91 -10.46 -4.70
N SER A 314 19.63 -10.19 -5.97
CA SER A 314 20.68 -9.82 -6.93
C SER A 314 21.23 -8.41 -6.64
N ARG A 315 22.44 -8.13 -7.13
CA ARG A 315 23.00 -6.77 -7.14
C ARG A 315 22.09 -5.78 -7.86
N GLU A 316 21.55 -6.17 -9.01
CA GLU A 316 20.63 -5.34 -9.77
C GLU A 316 19.37 -5.00 -8.97
N ARG A 317 18.79 -5.97 -8.23
CA ARG A 317 17.64 -5.70 -7.36
C ARG A 317 17.96 -4.64 -6.32
N TYR A 318 19.09 -4.78 -5.63
CA TYR A 318 19.53 -3.83 -4.62
C TYR A 318 19.67 -2.41 -5.19
N GLU A 319 20.38 -2.26 -6.31
CA GLU A 319 20.58 -0.96 -6.96
C GLU A 319 19.25 -0.33 -7.38
N ARG A 320 18.37 -1.13 -8.00
CA ARG A 320 17.03 -0.68 -8.42
C ARG A 320 16.13 -0.35 -7.25
N ALA A 321 16.29 -0.99 -6.09
CA ALA A 321 15.54 -0.67 -4.88
C ALA A 321 15.95 0.71 -4.35
N MET A 322 17.25 1.00 -4.32
CA MET A 322 17.78 2.31 -3.91
C MET A 322 17.40 3.43 -4.89
N GLU A 323 17.27 3.12 -6.17
CA GLU A 323 16.86 4.08 -7.20
C GLU A 323 15.36 4.37 -7.24
N ALA A 324 14.52 3.44 -6.78
CA ALA A 324 13.06 3.51 -6.94
C ALA A 324 12.46 4.83 -6.41
N TYR A 325 13.00 5.33 -5.30
CA TYR A 325 12.54 6.51 -4.58
C TYR A 325 12.94 7.84 -5.24
N LYS A 326 13.89 7.84 -6.19
CA LYS A 326 14.43 9.08 -6.77
C LYS A 326 13.37 9.83 -7.58
N GLY A 327 13.36 11.16 -7.42
CA GLY A 327 12.58 12.10 -8.24
C GLY A 327 11.06 11.94 -8.12
N SER A 328 10.56 11.37 -7.03
CA SER A 328 9.13 11.15 -6.81
C SER A 328 8.71 11.71 -5.45
N VAL A 329 7.45 12.15 -5.34
CA VAL A 329 6.78 12.19 -4.04
C VAL A 329 6.56 10.76 -3.60
N VAL A 330 6.83 10.43 -2.34
CA VAL A 330 6.75 9.06 -1.83
C VAL A 330 5.68 8.96 -0.75
N ILE A 331 4.77 8.01 -0.93
CA ILE A 331 3.89 7.51 0.12
C ILE A 331 4.48 6.18 0.60
N HIS A 332 4.82 6.12 1.89
CA HIS A 332 5.57 5.01 2.47
C HIS A 332 4.99 4.54 3.80
N ASP A 333 4.92 3.22 3.99
CA ASP A 333 4.36 2.61 5.19
C ASP A 333 5.34 2.65 6.35
N ILE A 334 4.84 2.98 7.53
CA ILE A 334 5.67 3.08 8.73
C ILE A 334 5.08 2.31 9.89
N ALA A 335 5.96 1.80 10.74
CA ALA A 335 5.63 1.17 12.00
C ALA A 335 6.57 1.69 13.10
N PRO A 336 6.27 1.42 14.39
CA PRO A 336 7.13 1.88 15.46
C PRO A 336 8.47 1.14 15.43
N LYS A 337 8.52 -0.10 15.96
CA LYS A 337 9.74 -0.89 16.11
C LYS A 337 9.47 -2.37 15.94
N ASN A 338 10.44 -3.09 15.39
CA ASN A 338 10.43 -4.53 15.14
C ASN A 338 9.25 -4.98 14.26
N SER A 339 8.82 -4.12 13.34
CA SER A 339 7.82 -4.55 12.36
C SER A 339 8.45 -5.56 11.40
N ILE A 340 7.67 -6.59 11.07
CA ILE A 340 8.10 -7.66 10.17
C ILE A 340 7.92 -7.25 8.70
N VAL A 341 6.91 -6.42 8.42
CA VAL A 341 6.45 -6.11 7.05
C VAL A 341 6.43 -4.62 6.72
N HIS A 342 6.51 -3.74 7.73
CA HIS A 342 6.57 -2.29 7.55
C HIS A 342 7.91 -1.75 8.01
N THR A 343 8.24 -0.54 7.57
CA THR A 343 9.49 0.09 7.95
C THR A 343 9.43 0.63 9.36
N ASP A 344 10.40 0.26 10.19
CA ASP A 344 10.58 0.87 11.50
C ASP A 344 10.88 2.37 11.36
N TYR A 345 10.22 3.20 12.16
CA TYR A 345 10.38 4.66 12.09
C TYR A 345 11.84 5.09 12.20
N ALA A 346 12.59 4.45 13.10
CA ALA A 346 14.00 4.73 13.34
C ALA A 346 14.88 4.51 12.08
N ASP A 347 14.50 3.56 11.22
CA ASP A 347 15.24 3.30 9.99
C ASP A 347 14.99 4.42 8.96
N ILE A 348 13.74 4.89 8.80
CA ILE A 348 13.36 5.83 7.72
C ILE A 348 13.40 7.32 8.08
N ALA A 349 13.40 7.68 9.36
CA ALA A 349 13.30 9.07 9.81
C ALA A 349 14.31 10.02 9.12
N ASN A 350 15.55 9.54 8.96
CA ASN A 350 16.66 10.28 8.37
C ASN A 350 16.95 9.91 6.90
N ALA A 351 16.04 9.19 6.24
CA ALA A 351 16.23 8.80 4.85
C ALA A 351 16.35 10.02 3.93
N PRO A 352 17.15 9.98 2.86
CA PRO A 352 17.49 11.16 2.04
C PRO A 352 16.35 11.63 1.11
N PHE A 353 15.11 11.23 1.38
CA PHE A 353 13.94 11.54 0.56
C PHE A 353 13.22 12.76 1.12
N GLU A 354 13.28 13.89 0.41
CA GLU A 354 12.69 15.16 0.84
C GLU A 354 11.14 15.12 0.84
N ASN A 355 10.54 14.62 -0.24
CA ASN A 355 9.09 14.63 -0.43
C ASN A 355 8.47 13.28 -0.04
N MET A 356 8.46 12.96 1.25
CA MET A 356 7.91 11.71 1.77
C MET A 356 6.80 11.97 2.78
N VAL A 357 5.73 11.19 2.67
CA VAL A 357 4.62 11.17 3.62
C VAL A 357 4.38 9.74 4.09
N TYR A 358 4.09 9.58 5.38
CA TYR A 358 3.85 8.30 6.01
C TYR A 358 2.39 7.90 5.99
N THR A 359 2.17 6.61 5.75
CA THR A 359 0.86 5.98 5.61
C THR A 359 0.85 4.66 6.41
N HIS A 360 -0.30 3.99 6.51
CA HIS A 360 -0.46 2.81 7.35
C HIS A 360 -0.09 3.06 8.83
N ASN A 361 -0.37 4.28 9.30
CA ASN A 361 0.19 4.82 10.53
C ASN A 361 -0.29 4.04 11.78
N PRO A 362 0.62 3.60 12.67
CA PRO A 362 0.26 2.94 13.91
C PRO A 362 -0.39 3.92 14.89
N ASP A 363 -1.18 3.38 15.82
CA ASP A 363 -1.69 4.15 16.94
C ASP A 363 -0.52 4.55 17.85
N ASN A 364 -0.38 5.85 18.16
CA ASN A 364 0.71 6.42 18.97
C ASN A 364 2.07 6.51 18.26
N LEU A 365 2.17 7.44 17.31
CA LEU A 365 3.43 7.76 16.64
C LEU A 365 3.61 9.27 16.53
N THR A 366 4.82 9.73 16.79
CA THR A 366 5.28 11.08 16.49
C THR A 366 6.34 11.01 15.40
N SER A 367 6.28 11.93 14.45
CA SER A 367 7.11 11.92 13.26
C SER A 367 7.52 13.33 12.87
N THR A 368 8.73 13.50 12.36
CA THR A 368 9.18 14.76 11.71
C THR A 368 8.66 14.91 10.29
N ARG A 369 8.08 13.85 9.71
CA ARG A 369 7.47 13.87 8.37
C ARG A 369 5.95 13.76 8.47
N PRO A 370 5.24 14.26 7.45
CA PRO A 370 3.78 14.25 7.46
C PRO A 370 3.24 12.83 7.54
N MET A 371 2.13 12.69 8.25
CA MET A 371 1.40 11.42 8.39
C MET A 371 0.01 11.58 7.81
N LEU A 372 -0.37 10.70 6.89
CA LEU A 372 -1.73 10.66 6.36
C LEU A 372 -2.72 10.20 7.44
N SER A 373 -3.98 10.59 7.24
CA SER A 373 -5.11 10.03 7.96
C SER A 373 -6.32 10.04 7.04
N SER A 374 -7.26 9.15 7.32
CA SER A 374 -8.53 9.04 6.58
C SER A 374 -9.25 10.39 6.54
N GLY A 375 -9.80 10.72 5.37
CA GLY A 375 -10.45 12.00 5.09
C GLY A 375 -9.53 13.10 4.58
N LYS A 376 -8.19 12.93 4.62
CA LYS A 376 -7.27 13.90 4.01
C LYS A 376 -7.34 13.84 2.48
N ARG A 377 -7.19 15.01 1.86
CA ARG A 377 -6.95 15.15 0.42
C ARG A 377 -5.55 15.68 0.19
N ILE A 378 -4.80 14.94 -0.61
CA ILE A 378 -3.43 15.25 -0.97
C ILE A 378 -3.38 15.64 -2.45
N VAL A 379 -2.55 16.63 -2.76
CA VAL A 379 -2.31 17.08 -4.12
C VAL A 379 -0.82 17.05 -4.39
N VAL A 380 -0.44 16.34 -5.45
CA VAL A 380 0.89 16.44 -6.05
C VAL A 380 0.78 17.33 -7.28
N ASP A 381 1.48 18.46 -7.26
CA ASP A 381 1.57 19.38 -8.39
C ASP A 381 3.03 19.73 -8.66
N ARG A 382 3.49 19.50 -9.89
CA ARG A 382 4.86 19.77 -10.35
C ARG A 382 5.92 19.23 -9.38
N GLY A 383 5.71 17.98 -8.92
CA GLY A 383 6.61 17.28 -8.00
C GLY A 383 6.58 17.77 -6.55
N LYS A 384 5.67 18.69 -6.17
CA LYS A 384 5.49 19.16 -4.80
C LYS A 384 4.24 18.57 -4.17
N LEU A 385 4.30 18.34 -2.86
CA LEU A 385 3.24 17.74 -2.06
C LEU A 385 2.48 18.80 -1.25
N PHE A 386 1.15 18.77 -1.32
CA PHE A 386 0.26 19.66 -0.58
C PHE A 386 -0.91 18.90 0.04
N GLU A 387 -1.49 19.46 1.10
CA GLU A 387 -2.80 19.08 1.61
C GLU A 387 -3.85 20.08 1.11
N SER A 388 -4.96 19.58 0.58
CA SER A 388 -6.09 20.41 0.13
C SER A 388 -7.16 20.50 1.22
N VAL A 389 -7.34 21.70 1.79
CA VAL A 389 -8.33 21.96 2.84
C VAL A 389 -9.24 23.11 2.42
N GLY A 390 -10.55 22.83 2.32
CA GLY A 390 -11.54 23.84 1.92
C GLY A 390 -11.23 24.50 0.56
N GLY A 391 -10.69 23.73 -0.40
CA GLY A 391 -10.29 24.21 -1.73
C GLY A 391 -8.97 25.00 -1.78
N LYS A 392 -8.22 25.07 -0.67
CA LYS A 392 -6.91 25.71 -0.61
C LYS A 392 -5.81 24.68 -0.42
N LEU A 393 -4.69 24.88 -1.11
CA LEU A 393 -3.49 24.06 -0.93
C LEU A 393 -2.62 24.63 0.18
N PHE A 394 -2.25 23.78 1.12
CA PHE A 394 -1.31 24.08 2.18
C PHE A 394 -0.10 23.17 2.07
N PRO A 395 1.13 23.70 2.26
CA PRO A 395 2.28 22.85 2.44
C PRO A 395 2.14 22.04 3.73
N PHE A 396 2.92 20.98 3.81
CA PHE A 396 3.18 20.28 5.06
C PHE A 396 4.37 20.95 5.76
N ASP A 397 4.11 21.93 6.60
CA ASP A 397 5.10 22.85 7.18
C ASP A 397 5.24 22.75 8.71
N ALA A 398 4.63 21.75 9.34
CA ALA A 398 4.79 21.52 10.78
C ALA A 398 6.13 20.82 11.06
N ASP A 399 6.76 21.14 12.18
CA ASP A 399 8.01 20.50 12.61
C ASP A 399 7.80 19.05 13.05
N ILE A 400 6.59 18.73 13.54
CA ILE A 400 6.18 17.38 13.93
C ILE A 400 4.71 17.10 13.62
N TYR A 401 4.44 15.82 13.39
CA TYR A 401 3.13 15.24 13.19
C TYR A 401 2.94 14.14 14.22
N ILE A 402 1.77 14.11 14.86
CA ILE A 402 1.49 13.19 15.96
C ILE A 402 0.15 12.51 15.69
N ARG A 403 0.15 11.19 15.78
CA ARG A 403 -1.05 10.36 15.89
C ARG A 403 -1.13 9.84 17.31
N HIS A 404 -2.12 10.26 18.08
CA HIS A 404 -2.41 9.71 19.39
C HIS A 404 -3.81 9.08 19.36
N TRP A 405 -3.85 7.76 19.22
CA TRP A 405 -5.09 7.02 18.91
C TRP A 405 -5.81 7.61 17.70
N SER A 406 -7.08 8.03 17.84
CA SER A 406 -7.86 8.65 16.78
C SER A 406 -7.55 10.14 16.56
N ARG A 407 -6.77 10.78 17.44
CA ARG A 407 -6.46 12.21 17.36
C ARG A 407 -5.19 12.44 16.56
N ASN A 408 -5.28 13.37 15.61
CA ASN A 408 -4.12 13.90 14.91
C ASN A 408 -3.75 15.25 15.52
N MET A 409 -2.46 15.49 15.66
CA MET A 409 -1.94 16.78 16.09
C MET A 409 -0.74 17.15 15.22
N VAL A 410 -0.51 18.44 15.11
CA VAL A 410 0.69 19.02 14.52
C VAL A 410 1.39 19.88 15.57
N GLY A 411 2.71 19.94 15.51
CA GLY A 411 3.51 20.78 16.39
C GLY A 411 4.42 21.71 15.61
N TYR A 412 4.46 22.95 16.05
CA TYR A 412 5.36 23.98 15.53
C TYR A 412 6.37 24.35 16.62
N LYS A 413 7.64 24.46 16.23
CA LYS A 413 8.74 24.78 17.13
C LYS A 413 8.51 26.15 17.75
N SER A 414 8.59 26.22 19.07
CA SER A 414 8.35 27.45 19.83
C SER A 414 9.23 27.48 21.07
N GLU A 415 9.98 28.57 21.26
CA GLU A 415 10.85 28.75 22.43
C GLU A 415 10.08 28.67 23.75
N ASN A 416 8.80 29.05 23.73
CA ASN A 416 7.91 29.07 24.89
C ASN A 416 6.83 27.97 24.84
N GLY A 417 6.94 27.01 23.92
CA GLY A 417 5.99 25.91 23.79
C GLY A 417 5.83 25.11 25.09
N PRO A 418 4.60 24.75 25.51
CA PRO A 418 4.35 24.02 26.76
C PRO A 418 4.77 22.54 26.68
N TYR A 419 5.05 22.05 25.46
CA TYR A 419 5.47 20.68 25.21
C TYR A 419 6.89 20.64 24.68
N LYS A 420 7.51 19.47 24.82
CA LYS A 420 8.80 19.13 24.21
C LYS A 420 8.72 17.80 23.50
N VAL A 421 9.43 17.72 22.37
CA VAL A 421 9.69 16.47 21.67
C VAL A 421 10.78 15.71 22.42
N ILE A 422 10.53 14.45 22.69
CA ILE A 422 11.47 13.52 23.34
C ILE A 422 11.76 12.37 22.39
N GLU A 423 12.89 11.69 22.59
CA GLU A 423 13.22 10.46 21.88
C GLU A 423 13.49 9.35 22.88
N ARG A 424 12.89 8.17 22.65
CA ARG A 424 13.13 6.95 23.41
C ARG A 424 13.36 5.81 22.43
N ASP A 425 14.52 5.18 22.50
CA ASP A 425 14.87 4.01 21.68
C ASP A 425 14.66 4.19 20.16
N GLY A 426 14.92 5.39 19.64
CA GLY A 426 14.75 5.76 18.22
C GLY A 426 13.34 6.21 17.82
N LEU A 427 12.39 6.25 18.77
CA LEU A 427 11.02 6.74 18.56
C LEU A 427 10.83 8.11 19.15
N LEU A 428 10.17 8.99 18.41
CA LEU A 428 9.77 10.30 18.91
C LEU A 428 8.50 10.19 19.75
N GLY A 429 8.43 11.05 20.76
CA GLY A 429 7.25 11.24 21.59
C GLY A 429 7.10 12.69 22.03
N ILE A 430 6.04 12.95 22.77
CA ILE A 430 5.70 14.27 23.31
C ILE A 430 5.60 14.17 24.83
N ALA A 431 6.23 15.11 25.51
CA ALA A 431 6.10 15.29 26.95
C ALA A 431 5.81 16.76 27.28
N GLU A 432 5.20 17.01 28.43
CA GLU A 432 5.11 18.36 29.00
C GLU A 432 6.49 18.87 29.38
N ILE A 433 6.68 20.19 29.37
CA ILE A 433 7.98 20.82 29.62
C ILE A 433 8.58 20.41 30.98
N GLU A 434 7.72 20.21 31.99
CA GLU A 434 8.08 19.86 33.38
C GLU A 434 8.51 18.39 33.54
N SER A 435 8.26 17.53 32.55
CA SER A 435 8.73 16.14 32.58
C SER A 435 10.26 16.10 32.81
N PRO A 436 10.81 15.13 33.57
CA PRO A 436 12.27 15.03 33.77
C PRO A 436 13.05 14.67 32.49
N GLU A 437 12.36 14.29 31.42
CA GLU A 437 12.99 13.82 30.19
C GLU A 437 13.69 14.94 29.40
N LYS A 438 14.79 14.57 28.75
CA LYS A 438 15.54 15.50 27.89
C LYS A 438 14.76 15.75 26.61
N GLY A 439 14.41 17.02 26.37
CA GLY A 439 13.76 17.45 25.13
C GLY A 439 14.77 17.69 24.00
N ILE A 440 14.37 17.36 22.78
CA ILE A 440 15.08 17.67 21.53
C ILE A 440 14.70 19.09 21.06
N MET A 441 13.42 19.44 21.15
CA MET A 441 12.92 20.78 20.86
C MET A 441 11.61 21.04 21.62
N ARG A 442 11.32 22.33 21.87
CA ARG A 442 10.03 22.78 22.41
C ARG A 442 9.06 23.08 21.29
N VAL A 443 7.79 22.73 21.49
CA VAL A 443 6.74 22.84 20.49
C VAL A 443 5.43 23.35 21.10
N GLU A 444 4.68 24.08 20.29
CA GLU A 444 3.26 24.34 20.52
C GLU A 444 2.43 23.37 19.68
N LEU A 445 1.43 22.74 20.30
CA LEU A 445 0.63 21.70 19.67
C LEU A 445 -0.75 22.22 19.27
N TYR A 446 -1.21 21.74 18.13
CA TYR A 446 -2.53 22.01 17.59
C TYR A 446 -3.20 20.69 17.22
N GLU A 447 -4.46 20.53 17.60
CA GLU A 447 -5.29 19.43 17.13
C GLU A 447 -5.69 19.67 15.68
N GLU A 448 -5.53 18.63 14.85
CA GLU A 448 -5.91 18.64 13.46
C GLU A 448 -7.27 17.98 13.28
N ILE A 449 -8.22 18.73 12.71
CA ILE A 449 -9.58 18.28 12.46
C ILE A 449 -9.95 18.67 11.03
N ASN A 450 -10.16 17.68 10.17
CA ASN A 450 -10.47 17.86 8.74
C ASN A 450 -9.44 18.76 8.02
N GLY A 451 -8.17 18.64 8.39
CA GLY A 451 -7.06 19.47 7.89
C GLY A 451 -6.99 20.88 8.50
N GLU A 452 -7.93 21.30 9.33
CA GLU A 452 -7.83 22.58 10.05
C GLU A 452 -7.11 22.41 11.40
N TYR A 453 -6.35 23.43 11.81
CA TYR A 453 -5.59 23.41 13.07
C TYR A 453 -6.26 24.25 14.15
N PHE A 454 -6.36 23.69 15.36
CA PHE A 454 -6.97 24.32 16.54
C PHE A 454 -6.08 24.16 17.76
N PRO A 455 -5.99 25.15 18.67
CA PRO A 455 -5.19 25.03 19.88
C PRO A 455 -5.55 23.78 20.69
N LEU A 456 -4.54 23.05 21.16
CA LEU A 456 -4.77 21.85 21.96
C LEU A 456 -5.53 22.20 23.26
N LEU A 457 -6.59 21.44 23.56
CA LEU A 457 -7.37 21.61 24.78
C LEU A 457 -6.73 20.85 25.94
N SER A 458 -6.49 21.55 27.05
CA SER A 458 -5.90 20.97 28.28
C SER A 458 -6.93 20.40 29.25
N ASN A 459 -8.18 20.85 29.16
CA ASN A 459 -9.21 20.49 30.13
C ASN A 459 -10.02 19.28 29.65
N SER A 460 -10.27 18.31 30.53
CA SER A 460 -11.06 17.11 30.22
C SER A 460 -12.56 17.38 30.00
N ASP A 461 -13.03 18.56 30.38
CA ASP A 461 -14.41 19.01 30.20
C ASP A 461 -14.64 19.76 28.87
N GLU A 462 -13.60 19.86 28.04
CA GLU A 462 -13.64 20.54 26.75
C GLU A 462 -13.24 19.60 25.61
N TYR A 463 -13.95 19.69 24.47
CA TYR A 463 -13.61 18.95 23.26
C TYR A 463 -14.06 19.72 22.01
N TYR A 464 -13.50 19.34 20.86
CA TYR A 464 -13.95 19.84 19.56
C TYR A 464 -14.96 18.89 18.93
N ALA A 465 -16.00 19.47 18.32
CA ALA A 465 -16.99 18.73 17.55
C ALA A 465 -17.15 19.34 16.15
N THR A 466 -17.25 18.49 15.13
CA THR A 466 -17.62 18.93 13.78
C THR A 466 -19.14 19.04 13.69
N ARG A 467 -19.63 20.23 13.34
CA ARG A 467 -21.06 20.48 13.12
C ARG A 467 -21.54 19.94 11.76
N PRO A 468 -22.85 19.74 11.55
CA PRO A 468 -23.39 19.35 10.24
C PRO A 468 -23.07 20.34 9.11
N ASP A 469 -22.82 21.61 9.44
CA ASP A 469 -22.40 22.65 8.48
C ASP A 469 -20.88 22.68 8.22
N GLY A 470 -20.14 21.68 8.72
CA GLY A 470 -18.70 21.54 8.57
C GLY A 470 -17.86 22.42 9.49
N ARG A 471 -18.47 23.35 10.25
CA ARG A 471 -17.72 24.23 11.17
C ARG A 471 -17.33 23.50 12.45
N ILE A 472 -16.19 23.87 13.02
CA ILE A 472 -15.71 23.30 14.27
C ILE A 472 -16.21 24.11 15.47
N GLU A 473 -16.83 23.40 16.42
CA GLU A 473 -17.33 23.95 17.67
C GLU A 473 -16.48 23.46 18.84
N LYS A 474 -15.99 24.39 19.67
CA LYS A 474 -15.43 24.07 20.97
C LYS A 474 -16.58 23.90 21.95
N VAL A 475 -16.79 22.69 22.44
CA VAL A 475 -17.81 22.33 23.40
C VAL A 475 -17.19 22.29 24.80
N LYS A 476 -17.88 22.88 25.78
CA LYS A 476 -17.54 22.81 27.20
C LYS A 476 -18.71 22.21 27.97
N ILE A 477 -18.42 21.17 28.76
CA ILE A 477 -19.39 20.49 29.63
C ILE A 477 -19.13 20.91 31.07
N THR A 478 -20.15 21.45 31.72
CA THR A 478 -20.14 21.68 33.18
C THR A 478 -21.22 20.80 33.81
N LYS A 479 -21.20 20.61 35.14
CA LYS A 479 -22.17 19.76 35.85
C LYS A 479 -23.64 20.02 35.46
N ASN A 480 -23.99 21.27 35.13
CA ASN A 480 -25.38 21.67 34.89
C ASN A 480 -25.63 22.25 33.48
N ARG A 481 -24.61 22.33 32.62
CA ARG A 481 -24.73 23.01 31.32
C ARG A 481 -23.70 22.51 30.32
N THR A 482 -24.13 22.28 29.09
CA THR A 482 -23.25 22.17 27.92
C THR A 482 -23.35 23.48 27.13
N SER A 483 -22.21 24.03 26.71
CA SER A 483 -22.16 25.23 25.86
C SER A 483 -21.14 25.04 24.74
N GLY A 484 -21.48 25.52 23.53
CA GLY A 484 -20.61 25.46 22.37
C GLY A 484 -20.25 26.86 21.84
N ARG A 485 -19.05 27.01 21.30
CA ARG A 485 -18.63 28.20 20.54
C ARG A 485 -17.92 27.77 19.26
N VAL A 486 -18.40 28.25 18.12
CA VAL A 486 -17.70 28.08 16.83
C VAL A 486 -16.33 28.75 16.91
N VAL A 487 -15.29 28.01 16.56
CA VAL A 487 -13.90 28.48 16.54
C VAL A 487 -13.38 28.56 15.11
N LYS A 488 -12.34 29.37 14.88
CA LYS A 488 -11.69 29.50 13.58
C LYS A 488 -10.36 28.78 13.60
N SER A 489 -10.01 28.15 12.48
CA SER A 489 -8.68 27.57 12.31
C SER A 489 -7.58 28.63 12.39
N VAL A 490 -6.46 28.22 12.99
CA VAL A 490 -5.20 28.96 13.02
C VAL A 490 -4.23 28.51 11.92
N ARG A 491 -4.59 27.52 11.09
CA ARG A 491 -3.74 27.05 9.99
C ARG A 491 -3.34 28.19 9.05
N GLY A 492 -2.07 28.23 8.66
CA GLY A 492 -1.47 29.30 7.85
C GLY A 492 -1.24 30.63 8.59
N LYS A 493 -1.51 30.69 9.90
CA LYS A 493 -1.22 31.86 10.76
C LYS A 493 -0.19 31.57 11.86
N ILE A 494 0.17 30.31 12.03
CA ILE A 494 1.21 29.85 12.96
C ILE A 494 2.56 30.22 12.34
N ARG A 495 3.50 30.70 13.16
CA ARG A 495 4.82 31.17 12.74
C ARG A 495 5.92 30.47 13.50
#